data_AF-A0A327HU46-F1
#
_entry.id   AF-A0A327HU46-F1
#
_cell.length_a   1.000
_cell.length_b   1.000
_cell.length_c   1.000
_cell.angle_alpha   90.00
_cell.angle_beta   90.00
_cell.angle_gamma   90.00
#
_symmetry.space_group_name_H-M   'P 1'
#
loop_
_entity.id
_entity.type
_entity.pdbx_description
1 polymer ?
#
loop_
_entity_poly.entity_id
_entity_poly.type
_entity_poly.pdbx_seq_one_letter_code
_entity_poly.pdbx_strand_id
1 'polypeptide(L)'
;MTLYYCKCCKEEKEVNKAKIVYRDSKWVADVICSCGKYMDSEPEDGMPNLKRTEASLSKKIRHDKLWAGAKEKLIGERGINEKFN
;
A
#
# COMPACT_ATOMS: atom_id res chain seq x y z
N MET A 1 2.11 21.85 3.89
CA MET A 1 0.97 22.33 3.09
C MET A 1 1.17 21.71 1.72
N THR A 2 0.14 21.18 1.08
CA THR A 2 0.34 20.37 -0.14
C THR A 2 -0.09 21.17 -1.38
N LEU A 3 0.79 21.27 -2.36
CA LEU A 3 0.52 21.86 -3.67
C LEU A 3 -0.19 20.83 -4.55
N TYR A 4 -1.40 21.15 -4.96
CA TYR A 4 -2.17 20.38 -5.93
C TYR A 4 -2.09 21.05 -7.29
N TYR A 5 -1.75 20.29 -8.32
CA TYR A 5 -1.66 20.77 -9.70
C TYR A 5 -2.67 20.05 -10.60
N CYS A 6 -3.23 20.80 -11.55
CA CYS A 6 -4.09 20.22 -12.58
C CYS A 6 -3.29 19.94 -13.86
N LYS A 7 -3.33 18.69 -14.33
CA LYS A 7 -2.68 18.26 -15.59
C LYS A 7 -3.23 18.95 -16.84
N CYS A 8 -4.47 19.48 -16.81
CA CYS A 8 -5.09 20.12 -17.97
C CYS A 8 -4.81 21.62 -18.07
N CYS A 9 -4.92 22.34 -16.96
CA CYS A 9 -4.93 23.82 -16.97
C CYS A 9 -3.66 24.44 -16.40
N LYS A 10 -2.74 23.63 -15.84
CA LYS A 10 -1.57 24.09 -15.06
C LYS A 10 -1.94 25.04 -13.91
N GLU A 11 -3.18 24.98 -13.43
CA GLU A 11 -3.57 25.66 -12.19
C GLU A 11 -2.96 24.92 -11.00
N GLU A 12 -2.47 25.69 -10.03
CA GLU A 12 -1.90 25.21 -8.78
C GLU A 12 -2.76 25.75 -7.62
N LYS A 13 -3.04 24.89 -6.64
CA LYS A 13 -3.76 25.25 -5.43
C LYS A 13 -3.04 24.71 -4.21
N GLU A 14 -2.71 25.60 -3.29
CA GLU A 14 -2.22 25.22 -1.97
C GLU A 14 -3.39 24.85 -1.07
N VAL A 15 -3.38 23.62 -0.55
CA VAL A 15 -4.42 23.12 0.33
C VAL A 15 -3.81 22.62 1.63
N ASN A 16 -4.32 23.13 2.75
CA ASN A 16 -3.88 22.72 4.09
C ASN A 16 -4.53 21.42 4.58
N LYS A 17 -5.78 21.17 4.19
CA LYS A 17 -6.53 19.96 4.56
C LYS A 17 -7.35 19.49 3.37
N ALA A 18 -6.90 18.40 2.74
CA ALA A 18 -7.64 17.76 1.67
C ALA A 18 -8.50 16.61 2.23
N LYS A 19 -9.73 16.48 1.74
CA LYS A 19 -10.54 15.25 1.93
C LYS A 19 -10.16 14.28 0.83
N ILE A 20 -9.97 13.01 1.16
CA ILE A 20 -9.72 11.96 0.16
C ILE A 20 -11.04 11.22 -0.08
N VAL A 21 -11.44 11.09 -1.34
CA VAL A 21 -12.66 10.38 -1.76
C VAL A 21 -12.30 9.21 -2.68
N TYR A 22 -13.04 8.11 -2.57
CA TYR A 22 -12.87 6.95 -3.44
C TYR A 22 -13.78 7.09 -4.67
N ARG A 23 -13.19 7.18 -5.86
CA ARG A 23 -13.89 7.31 -7.15
C ARG A 23 -13.14 6.52 -8.23
N ASP A 24 -13.86 5.91 -9.17
CA ASP A 24 -13.28 5.17 -10.30
C ASP A 24 -12.22 4.13 -9.87
N SER A 25 -12.52 3.43 -8.77
CA SER A 25 -11.65 2.44 -8.15
C SER A 25 -10.30 2.98 -7.63
N LYS A 26 -10.16 4.31 -7.50
CA LYS A 26 -8.95 4.99 -7.02
C LYS A 26 -9.28 6.01 -5.92
N TRP A 27 -8.31 6.25 -5.04
CA TRP A 27 -8.40 7.31 -4.05
C TRP A 27 -7.88 8.61 -4.64
N VAL A 28 -8.69 9.66 -4.62
CA VAL A 28 -8.35 10.98 -5.15
C VAL A 28 -8.61 12.06 -4.10
N ALA A 29 -7.80 13.11 -4.12
CA ALA A 29 -8.06 14.28 -3.28
C ALA A 29 -9.26 15.07 -3.85
N ASP A 30 -10.17 15.51 -2.99
CA ASP A 30 -11.36 16.28 -3.33
C ASP A 30 -11.02 17.77 -3.60
N VAL A 31 -10.05 17.98 -4.49
CA VAL A 31 -9.58 19.29 -4.93
C VAL A 31 -9.89 19.40 -6.41
N ILE A 32 -10.83 20.27 -6.76
CA ILE A 32 -11.35 20.40 -8.13
C ILE A 32 -10.72 21.63 -8.81
N CYS A 33 -10.22 21.42 -10.02
CA CYS A 33 -9.76 22.47 -10.93
C CYS A 33 -10.93 23.19 -11.58
N SER A 34 -10.75 24.42 -12.08
CA SER A 34 -11.78 25.14 -12.85
C SER A 34 -12.34 24.34 -14.04
N CYS A 35 -11.57 23.41 -14.61
CA CYS A 35 -12.01 22.48 -15.66
C CYS A 35 -12.90 21.31 -15.18
N GLY A 36 -13.27 21.26 -13.89
CA GLY A 36 -14.11 20.21 -13.31
C GLY A 36 -13.40 18.88 -13.02
N LYS A 37 -12.08 18.79 -13.28
CA LYS A 37 -11.27 17.59 -13.00
C LYS A 37 -10.60 17.67 -11.63
N TYR A 38 -10.38 16.52 -11.03
CA TYR A 38 -9.62 16.38 -9.79
C TYR A 38 -8.14 16.72 -10.01
N MET A 39 -7.57 17.44 -9.05
CA MET A 39 -6.17 17.84 -9.03
C MET A 39 -5.33 16.77 -8.32
N ASP A 40 -4.08 16.65 -8.72
CA ASP A 40 -3.12 15.67 -8.21
C ASP A 40 -2.04 16.39 -7.39
N SER A 41 -1.39 15.71 -6.45
CA SER A 41 -0.28 16.29 -5.69
C SER A 41 0.88 15.30 -5.65
N GLU A 42 2.11 15.80 -5.70
CA GLU A 42 3.25 14.95 -5.40
C GLU A 42 3.21 14.55 -3.92
N PRO A 43 3.32 13.24 -3.59
CA PRO A 43 3.39 12.81 -2.20
C PRO A 43 4.70 13.34 -1.60
N GLU A 44 4.61 14.13 -0.54
CA GLU A 44 5.79 14.53 0.23
C GLU A 44 6.45 13.29 0.85
N ASP A 45 7.78 13.24 0.81
CA ASP A 45 8.57 12.19 1.43
C ASP A 45 8.23 12.11 2.94
N GLY A 46 7.87 10.91 3.41
CA GLY A 46 7.41 10.69 4.78
C GLY A 46 5.89 10.67 5.00
N MET A 47 5.07 10.79 3.94
CA MET A 47 3.63 10.57 4.06
C MET A 47 3.34 9.15 4.56
N PRO A 48 2.58 8.96 5.66
CA PRO A 48 2.32 7.64 6.21
C PRO A 48 1.62 6.75 5.17
N ASN A 49 2.31 5.70 4.73
CA ASN A 49 1.68 4.69 3.91
C ASN A 49 0.54 4.04 4.69
N LEU A 50 -0.64 3.92 4.06
CA LEU A 50 -1.75 3.14 4.62
C LEU A 50 -1.27 1.71 4.87
N LYS A 51 -1.09 1.36 6.15
CA LYS A 51 -0.72 0.01 6.55
C LYS A 51 -1.89 -0.91 6.21
N ARG A 52 -1.68 -1.85 5.28
CA ARG A 52 -2.67 -2.90 4.98
C ARG A 52 -2.96 -3.68 6.26
N THR A 53 -4.22 -3.64 6.72
CA THR A 53 -4.70 -4.34 7.92
C THR A 53 -5.39 -5.67 7.61
N GLU A 54 -5.37 -6.12 6.35
CA GLU A 54 -5.97 -7.40 5.96
C GLU A 54 -5.37 -8.58 6.74
N ALA A 55 -6.23 -9.48 7.21
CA ALA A 55 -5.82 -10.64 8.00
C ALA A 55 -4.81 -11.55 7.26
N SER A 56 -4.91 -11.60 5.92
CA SER A 56 -3.99 -12.31 5.01
C SER A 56 -2.54 -11.79 5.08
N LEU A 57 -2.34 -10.57 5.57
CA LEU A 57 -1.04 -9.92 5.73
C LEU A 57 -0.46 -10.06 7.13
N SER A 58 -1.12 -10.78 8.04
CA SER A 58 -0.65 -10.94 9.41
C SER A 58 0.77 -11.49 9.43
N LYS A 59 1.62 -10.93 10.31
CA LYS A 59 3.00 -11.39 10.49
C LYS A 59 3.05 -12.88 10.85
N LYS A 60 2.01 -13.42 11.49
CA LYS A 60 1.80 -14.87 11.69
C LYS A 60 1.90 -15.63 10.37
N ILE A 61 1.08 -15.30 9.37
CA ILE A 61 1.07 -16.01 8.08
C ILE A 61 2.44 -15.96 7.35
N ARG A 62 3.19 -14.84 7.45
CA ARG A 62 4.52 -14.73 6.82
C ARG A 62 5.66 -15.37 7.62
N HIS A 63 5.66 -15.30 8.95
CA HIS A 63 6.74 -15.83 9.80
C HIS A 63 6.53 -17.29 10.24
N ASP A 64 5.29 -17.81 10.23
CA ASP A 64 5.02 -19.19 10.66
C ASP A 64 5.60 -20.24 9.68
N LYS A 65 5.96 -19.83 8.45
CA LYS A 65 6.65 -20.70 7.48
C LYS A 65 8.07 -21.08 7.92
N LEU A 66 8.75 -20.22 8.69
CA LEU A 66 10.07 -20.52 9.25
C LEU A 66 9.98 -21.66 10.27
N TRP A 67 8.96 -21.64 11.13
CA TRP A 67 8.75 -22.68 12.11
C TRP A 67 8.26 -23.98 11.47
N ALA A 68 7.38 -23.91 10.47
CA ALA A 68 6.93 -25.09 9.73
C ALA A 68 8.12 -25.81 9.05
N GLY A 69 8.98 -25.08 8.33
CA GLY A 69 10.18 -25.66 7.70
C GLY A 69 11.25 -26.11 8.70
N ALA A 70 11.42 -25.39 9.82
CA ALA A 70 12.33 -25.83 10.88
C ALA A 70 11.83 -27.09 11.60
N LYS A 71 10.52 -27.17 11.87
CA LYS A 71 9.87 -28.33 12.49
C LYS A 71 9.93 -29.56 11.58
N GLU A 72 9.74 -29.38 10.27
CA GLU A 72 9.95 -30.45 9.28
C GLU A 72 11.40 -30.98 9.32
N LYS A 73 12.40 -30.09 9.41
CA LYS A 73 13.81 -30.50 9.53
C LYS A 73 14.19 -31.13 10.87
N LEU A 74 13.57 -30.67 11.96
CA LEU A 74 13.92 -31.08 13.33
C LEU A 74 13.16 -32.31 13.81
N ILE A 75 11.90 -32.46 13.41
CA ILE A 75 11.00 -33.53 13.90
C ILE A 75 10.71 -34.55 12.80
N GLY A 76 10.72 -34.14 11.52
CA GLY A 76 10.62 -35.02 10.36
C GLY A 76 9.28 -35.76 10.21
N GLU A 77 8.63 -35.61 9.06
CA GLU A 77 7.91 -36.74 8.43
C GLU A 77 8.76 -37.37 7.32
N ARG A 78 9.87 -36.74 6.92
CA ARG A 78 10.80 -37.27 5.91
C ARG A 78 11.88 -38.11 6.56
N GLY A 79 12.00 -39.36 6.10
CA GLY A 79 13.11 -40.23 6.44
C GLY A 79 14.44 -39.67 5.93
N ILE A 80 15.51 -39.96 6.66
CA ILE A 80 16.90 -39.48 6.45
C ILE A 80 17.45 -39.76 5.03
N ASN A 81 16.77 -40.58 4.21
CA ASN A 81 17.21 -41.03 2.89
C ASN A 81 16.50 -40.41 1.67
N GLU A 82 15.63 -39.42 1.82
CA GLU A 82 14.97 -38.83 0.64
C GLU A 82 15.70 -37.61 0.08
N LYS A 83 16.07 -37.67 -1.20
CA LYS A 83 16.80 -36.59 -1.90
C LYS A 83 15.91 -35.36 -2.10
N PHE A 84 16.53 -34.18 -1.99
CA PHE A 84 15.91 -32.93 -2.43
C PHE A 84 15.87 -32.89 -3.96
N ASN A 85 14.67 -32.77 -4.51
CA ASN A 85 14.48 -32.42 -5.91
C ASN A 85 14.21 -30.92 -6.00
#